data_AF-A0A380KL54-F1
#
_entry.id   AF-A0A380KL54-F1
#
_cell.length_a   1.000
_cell.length_b   1.000
_cell.length_c   1.000
_cell.angle_alpha   90.00
_cell.angle_beta   90.00
_cell.angle_gamma   90.00
#
_symmetry.space_group_name_H-M   'P 1'
#
loop_
_entity.id
_entity.type
_entity.pdbx_description
1 polymer ?
#
loop_
_entity_poly.entity_id
_entity_poly.type
_entity_poly.pdbx_seq_one_letter_code
_entity_poly.pdbx_strand_id
1 'polypeptide(L)'
;MTKYLIDLSSEQLNQHESEILSSILDSSRDLERIGDHSISLVHLMEHNISKDITFSPVAVQEIDQLYHETHRMILDSLKVVIDNDLPLANELVDRHKDIAHLERRIRKNYIKRMNNGECTPLAGVNFIDLITPCTRITDHALNLVEKYLKIKFNHTFNTFEPFCF
;
A
#
# COMPACT_ATOMS: atom_id res chain seq x y z
N MET A 1 -8.23 14.53 12.23
CA MET A 1 -8.11 13.29 13.02
C MET A 1 -6.94 13.34 13.99
N THR A 2 -5.72 13.66 13.54
CA THR A 2 -4.50 13.66 14.38
C THR A 2 -4.61 14.54 15.63
N LYS A 3 -5.29 15.69 15.54
CA LYS A 3 -5.46 16.61 16.68
C LYS A 3 -6.21 16.00 17.87
N TYR A 4 -7.33 15.32 17.61
CA TYR A 4 -8.13 14.66 18.66
C TYR A 4 -7.37 13.53 19.36
N LEU A 5 -6.58 12.76 18.60
CA LEU A 5 -5.78 11.65 19.14
C LEU A 5 -4.55 12.16 19.92
N ILE A 6 -3.97 13.28 19.51
CA ILE A 6 -2.92 13.98 20.27
C ILE A 6 -3.48 14.52 21.58
N ASP A 7 -4.68 15.12 21.56
CA ASP A 7 -5.34 15.61 22.77
C ASP A 7 -5.65 14.44 23.73
N LEU A 8 -6.09 13.28 23.22
CA LEU A 8 -6.31 12.06 24.02
C LEU A 8 -5.01 11.50 24.61
N SER A 9 -3.87 11.62 23.91
CA SER A 9 -2.57 11.17 24.45
C SER A 9 -2.08 11.98 25.64
N SER A 10 -2.72 13.13 25.93
CA SER A 10 -2.41 13.98 27.07
C SER A 10 -3.13 13.58 28.36
N GLU A 11 -4.01 12.57 28.31
CA GLU A 11 -4.64 11.96 29.49
C GLU A 11 -3.75 10.85 30.09
N GLN A 12 -4.02 10.44 31.34
CA GLN A 12 -3.32 9.30 31.97
C GLN A 12 -3.78 7.97 31.34
N LEU A 13 -3.23 7.66 30.17
CA LEU A 13 -3.41 6.37 29.53
C LEU A 13 -2.52 5.32 30.20
N ASN A 14 -3.07 4.13 30.41
CA ASN A 14 -2.23 2.99 30.76
C ASN A 14 -1.40 2.55 29.53
N GLN A 15 -0.42 1.67 29.76
CA GLN A 15 0.48 1.19 28.70
C GLN A 15 -0.29 0.61 27.50
N HIS A 16 -1.38 -0.10 27.78
CA HIS A 16 -2.19 -0.76 26.77
C HIS A 16 -2.99 0.24 25.91
N GLU A 17 -3.64 1.23 26.54
CA GLU A 17 -4.36 2.29 25.84
C GLU A 17 -3.41 3.14 24.98
N SER A 18 -2.19 3.37 25.47
CA SER A 18 -1.14 4.07 24.74
C SER A 18 -0.71 3.31 23.46
N GLU A 19 -0.62 1.99 23.53
CA GLU A 19 -0.29 1.14 22.38
C GLU A 19 -1.39 1.14 21.32
N ILE A 20 -2.66 1.05 21.74
CA ILE A 20 -3.80 1.16 20.82
C ILE A 20 -3.81 2.55 20.16
N LEU A 21 -3.67 3.61 20.94
CA LEU A 21 -3.67 4.98 20.42
C LEU A 21 -2.56 5.21 19.39
N SER A 22 -1.35 4.73 19.70
CA SER A 22 -0.21 4.78 18.78
C SER A 22 -0.51 4.04 17.47
N SER A 23 -1.09 2.84 17.55
CA SER A 23 -1.44 2.06 16.36
C SER A 23 -2.53 2.73 15.50
N ILE A 24 -3.51 3.38 16.12
CA ILE A 24 -4.55 4.16 15.41
C ILE A 24 -3.92 5.35 14.71
N LEU A 25 -3.03 6.09 15.38
CA LEU A 25 -2.30 7.22 14.79
C LEU A 25 -1.47 6.79 13.57
N ASP A 26 -0.74 5.68 13.72
CA ASP A 26 0.08 5.11 12.65
C ASP A 26 -0.76 4.61 11.47
N SER A 27 -1.93 4.03 11.73
CA SER A 27 -2.86 3.58 10.69
C SER A 27 -3.51 4.77 9.96
N SER A 28 -3.87 5.82 10.69
CA SER A 28 -4.36 7.08 10.08
C SER A 28 -3.32 7.70 9.15
N ARG A 29 -2.03 7.61 9.50
CA ARG A 29 -0.93 8.10 8.66
C ARG A 29 -0.76 7.27 7.39
N ASP A 30 -0.89 5.93 7.45
CA ASP A 30 -0.82 5.11 6.24
C ASP A 30 -2.00 5.40 5.29
N LEU A 31 -3.20 5.62 5.81
CA LEU A 31 -4.36 6.01 5.00
C LEU A 31 -4.16 7.36 4.29
N GLU A 32 -3.59 8.34 4.99
CA GLU A 32 -3.18 9.62 4.40
C GLU A 32 -2.18 9.40 3.26
N ARG A 33 -1.15 8.57 3.47
CA ARG A 33 -0.13 8.26 2.46
C ARG A 33 -0.68 7.53 1.24
N ILE A 34 -1.63 6.61 1.43
CA ILE A 34 -2.36 5.98 0.33
C ILE A 34 -3.08 7.05 -0.50
N GLY A 35 -3.75 8.01 0.16
CA GLY A 35 -4.39 9.15 -0.49
C GLY A 35 -3.42 10.02 -1.28
N ASP A 36 -2.30 10.42 -0.67
CA ASP A 36 -1.27 11.25 -1.30
C ASP A 36 -0.68 10.59 -2.56
N HIS A 37 -0.40 9.29 -2.50
CA HIS A 37 0.09 8.54 -3.64
C HIS A 37 -0.98 8.34 -4.71
N SER A 38 -2.24 8.17 -4.32
CA SER A 38 -3.35 8.11 -5.27
C SER A 38 -3.50 9.43 -6.04
N ILE A 39 -3.40 10.57 -5.35
CA ILE A 39 -3.39 11.90 -5.99
C ILE A 39 -2.19 12.05 -6.92
N SER A 40 -1.00 11.62 -6.48
CA SER A 40 0.21 11.64 -7.31
C SER A 40 0.03 10.83 -8.60
N LEU A 41 -0.60 9.65 -8.52
CA LEU A 41 -0.90 8.82 -9.68
C LEU A 41 -1.83 9.54 -10.67
N VAL A 42 -2.90 10.16 -10.17
CA VAL A 42 -3.84 10.94 -11.00
C VAL A 42 -3.13 12.08 -11.72
N HIS A 43 -2.32 12.88 -11.01
CA HIS A 43 -1.57 13.97 -11.62
C HIS A 43 -0.59 13.50 -12.70
N LEU A 44 0.07 12.35 -12.51
CA LEU A 44 0.94 11.75 -13.52
C LEU A 44 0.16 11.28 -14.76
N MET A 45 -1.03 10.70 -14.57
CA MET A 45 -1.90 10.31 -15.68
C MET A 45 -2.38 11.54 -16.46
N GLU A 46 -2.85 12.58 -15.78
CA GLU A 46 -3.26 13.85 -16.39
C GLU A 46 -2.10 14.52 -17.15
N HIS A 47 -0.89 14.51 -16.57
CA HIS A 47 0.31 15.01 -17.23
C HIS A 47 0.56 14.28 -18.55
N ASN A 48 0.55 12.95 -18.54
CA ASN A 48 0.76 12.13 -19.74
C ASN A 48 -0.27 12.40 -20.82
N ILE A 49 -1.55 12.52 -20.45
CA ILE A 49 -2.64 12.87 -21.37
C ILE A 49 -2.41 14.26 -21.96
N SER A 50 -2.12 15.26 -21.12
CA SER A 50 -1.93 16.65 -21.55
C SER A 50 -0.73 16.85 -22.48
N LYS A 51 0.27 15.97 -22.40
CA LYS A 51 1.49 16.00 -23.20
C LYS A 51 1.48 15.03 -24.38
N ASP A 52 0.34 14.36 -24.62
CA ASP A 52 0.18 13.35 -25.67
C ASP A 52 1.26 12.26 -25.59
N ILE A 53 1.61 11.86 -24.35
CA ILE A 53 2.57 10.79 -24.10
C ILE A 53 1.83 9.46 -24.27
N THR A 54 2.13 8.78 -25.37
CA THR A 54 1.51 7.49 -25.71
C THR A 54 2.38 6.32 -25.27
N PHE A 55 1.74 5.27 -24.78
CA PHE A 55 2.37 3.98 -24.50
C PHE A 55 1.89 2.91 -25.49
N SER A 56 2.67 1.85 -25.67
CA SER A 56 2.22 0.71 -26.47
C SER A 56 1.02 0.02 -25.80
N PRO A 57 0.14 -0.66 -26.55
CA PRO A 57 -1.01 -1.35 -25.97
C PRO A 57 -0.64 -2.35 -24.87
N VAL A 58 0.49 -3.05 -25.03
CA VAL A 58 1.01 -3.98 -24.03
C VAL A 58 1.44 -3.26 -22.75
N ALA A 59 2.10 -2.10 -22.87
CA ALA A 59 2.51 -1.30 -21.73
C ALA A 59 1.29 -0.74 -20.96
N VAL A 60 0.23 -0.34 -21.67
CA VAL A 60 -1.04 0.07 -21.04
C VAL A 60 -1.67 -1.09 -20.27
N GLN A 61 -1.73 -2.29 -20.85
CA GLN A 61 -2.25 -3.49 -20.17
C GLN A 61 -1.45 -3.85 -18.91
N GLU A 62 -0.12 -3.70 -18.96
CA GLU A 62 0.75 -3.92 -17.81
C GLU A 62 0.47 -2.94 -16.67
N ILE A 63 0.32 -1.64 -16.96
CA ILE A 63 -0.06 -0.63 -15.97
C ILE A 63 -1.45 -0.93 -15.40
N ASP A 64 -2.41 -1.25 -16.26
CA ASP A 64 -3.78 -1.53 -15.87
C ASP A 64 -3.85 -2.75 -14.93
N GLN A 65 -3.09 -3.81 -15.24
CA GLN A 65 -2.96 -4.97 -14.36
C GLN A 65 -2.42 -4.56 -12.97
N LEU A 66 -1.33 -3.79 -12.93
CA LEU A 66 -0.74 -3.36 -11.67
C LEU A 66 -1.73 -2.50 -10.85
N TYR A 67 -2.43 -1.58 -11.51
CA TYR A 67 -3.46 -0.75 -10.88
C TYR A 67 -4.57 -1.60 -10.25
N HIS A 68 -5.08 -2.60 -10.97
CA HIS A 68 -6.12 -3.48 -10.45
C HIS A 68 -5.66 -4.32 -9.25
N GLU A 69 -4.41 -4.79 -9.24
CA GLU A 69 -3.85 -5.48 -8.07
C GLU A 69 -3.69 -4.53 -6.87
N THR A 70 -3.17 -3.33 -7.11
CA THR A 70 -3.04 -2.28 -6.08
C THR A 70 -4.39 -1.89 -5.50
N HIS A 71 -5.40 -1.68 -6.34
CA HIS A 71 -6.74 -1.31 -5.89
C HIS A 71 -7.36 -2.41 -5.03
N ARG A 72 -7.24 -3.68 -5.43
CA ARG A 72 -7.70 -4.81 -4.62
C ARG A 72 -6.95 -4.92 -3.29
N MET A 73 -5.63 -4.69 -3.29
CA MET A 73 -4.83 -4.67 -2.05
C MET A 73 -5.35 -3.66 -1.03
N ILE A 74 -5.80 -2.48 -1.48
CA ILE A 74 -6.39 -1.46 -0.60
C ILE A 74 -7.74 -1.93 -0.04
N LEU A 75 -8.64 -2.44 -0.89
CA LEU A 75 -9.98 -2.84 -0.44
C LEU A 75 -9.90 -4.00 0.57
N ASP A 76 -9.05 -4.98 0.30
CA ASP A 76 -8.90 -6.14 1.16
C ASP A 76 -8.15 -5.80 2.45
N SER A 77 -7.18 -4.88 2.44
CA SER A 77 -6.53 -4.42 3.68
C SER A 77 -7.52 -3.70 4.61
N LEU A 78 -8.41 -2.88 4.04
CA LEU A 78 -9.51 -2.25 4.78
C LEU A 78 -10.47 -3.30 5.33
N LYS A 79 -10.81 -4.33 4.54
CA LYS A 79 -11.66 -5.44 4.98
C LYS A 79 -11.05 -6.17 6.18
N VAL A 80 -9.75 -6.46 6.16
CA VAL A 80 -9.05 -7.08 7.29
C VAL A 80 -9.20 -6.24 8.56
N VAL A 81 -8.99 -4.93 8.47
CA VAL A 81 -9.04 -4.01 9.61
C VAL A 81 -10.47 -3.87 10.16
N ILE A 82 -11.48 -3.84 9.29
CA ILE A 82 -12.89 -3.63 9.67
C ILE A 82 -13.53 -4.93 10.18
N ASP A 83 -13.37 -6.03 9.44
CA ASP A 83 -14.10 -7.28 9.66
C ASP A 83 -13.31 -8.30 10.51
N ASN A 84 -12.07 -7.98 10.88
CA ASN A 84 -11.16 -8.86 11.61
C ASN A 84 -10.79 -10.18 10.88
N ASP A 85 -10.69 -10.15 9.55
CA ASP A 85 -10.42 -11.33 8.70
C ASP A 85 -8.93 -11.76 8.73
N LEU A 86 -8.54 -12.57 9.72
CA LEU A 86 -7.16 -13.05 9.90
C LEU A 86 -6.63 -13.95 8.75
N PRO A 87 -7.43 -14.87 8.16
CA PRO A 87 -6.99 -15.60 6.97
C PRO A 87 -6.61 -14.67 5.82
N LEU A 88 -7.44 -13.66 5.53
CA LEU A 88 -7.16 -12.68 4.49
C LEU A 88 -5.90 -11.86 4.81
N ALA A 89 -5.67 -11.50 6.07
CA ALA A 89 -4.46 -10.78 6.49
C ALA A 89 -3.16 -11.49 6.06
N ASN A 90 -3.09 -12.81 6.22
CA ASN A 90 -1.92 -13.59 5.79
C ASN A 90 -1.82 -13.66 4.27
N GLU A 91 -2.94 -13.81 3.56
CA GLU A 91 -2.96 -13.80 2.09
C GLU A 91 -2.41 -12.47 1.53
N LEU A 92 -2.72 -11.34 2.17
CA LEU A 92 -2.25 -10.02 1.73
C LEU A 92 -0.73 -9.87 1.79
N VAL A 93 -0.05 -10.54 2.73
CA VAL A 93 1.42 -10.55 2.80
C VAL A 93 2.01 -11.20 1.54
N ASP A 94 1.43 -12.31 1.08
CA ASP A 94 1.90 -13.01 -0.11
C ASP A 94 1.51 -12.26 -1.40
N ARG A 95 0.30 -11.70 -1.44
CA ARG A 95 -0.13 -10.85 -2.57
C ARG A 95 0.76 -9.61 -2.74
N HIS A 96 1.24 -9.00 -1.66
CA HIS A 96 2.19 -7.89 -1.74
C HIS A 96 3.49 -8.31 -2.45
N LYS A 97 4.00 -9.52 -2.15
CA LYS A 97 5.17 -10.07 -2.85
C LYS A 97 4.89 -10.27 -4.33
N ASP A 98 3.72 -10.81 -4.68
CA ASP A 98 3.31 -11.02 -6.08
C ASP A 98 3.22 -9.70 -6.84
N ILE A 99 2.69 -8.64 -6.22
CA ILE A 99 2.66 -7.28 -6.79
C ILE A 99 4.08 -6.75 -6.99
N ALA A 100 4.99 -6.95 -6.04
CA ALA A 100 6.39 -6.56 -6.20
C ALA A 100 7.08 -7.33 -7.34
N HIS A 101 6.75 -8.62 -7.53
CA HIS A 101 7.24 -9.41 -8.66
C HIS A 101 6.67 -8.91 -10.01
N LEU A 102 5.37 -8.58 -10.04
CA LEU A 102 4.70 -7.99 -11.18
C LEU A 102 5.38 -6.68 -11.58
N GLU A 103 5.62 -5.78 -10.63
CA GLU A 103 6.30 -4.50 -10.86
C GLU A 103 7.69 -4.69 -11.48
N ARG A 104 8.52 -5.57 -10.93
CA ARG A 104 9.86 -5.85 -11.46
C ARG A 104 9.79 -6.40 -12.89
N ARG A 105 8.80 -7.24 -13.19
CA ARG A 105 8.58 -7.80 -14.53
C ARG A 105 8.19 -6.69 -15.51
N ILE A 106 7.25 -5.83 -15.13
CA ILE A 106 6.80 -4.70 -15.96
C ILE A 106 7.98 -3.76 -16.26
N ARG A 107 8.80 -3.41 -15.25
CA ARG A 107 10.02 -2.60 -15.46
C ARG A 107 10.99 -3.25 -16.44
N LYS A 108 11.25 -4.55 -16.28
CA LYS A 108 12.16 -5.30 -17.16
C LYS A 108 11.64 -5.33 -18.60
N ASN A 109 10.35 -5.57 -18.79
CA ASN A 109 9.71 -5.56 -20.10
C ASN A 109 9.82 -4.17 -20.74
N TYR A 110 9.62 -3.12 -19.95
CA TYR A 110 9.75 -1.75 -20.43
C TYR A 110 11.17 -1.42 -20.91
N ILE A 111 12.20 -1.74 -20.10
CA ILE A 111 13.61 -1.53 -20.48
C ILE A 111 13.94 -2.26 -21.79
N LYS A 112 13.42 -3.48 -21.97
CA LYS A 112 13.60 -4.24 -23.22
C LYS A 112 12.99 -3.51 -24.42
N ARG A 113 11.75 -3.00 -24.30
CA ARG A 113 11.09 -2.23 -25.37
C ARG A 113 11.85 -0.94 -25.70
N MET A 114 12.35 -0.24 -24.69
CA MET A 114 13.18 0.94 -24.87
C MET A 114 14.48 0.61 -25.64
N ASN A 115 15.18 -0.47 -25.27
CA ASN A 115 16.41 -0.89 -25.95
C ASN A 115 16.18 -1.34 -27.40
N ASN A 116 14.99 -1.84 -27.72
CA ASN A 116 14.60 -2.22 -29.07
C ASN A 116 14.14 -1.02 -29.94
N GLY A 117 14.08 0.19 -29.39
CA GLY A 117 13.56 1.37 -30.10
C GLY A 117 12.03 1.39 -30.24
N GLU A 118 11.31 0.56 -29.48
CA GLU A 118 9.85 0.47 -29.52
C GLU A 118 9.17 1.57 -28.68
N CYS A 119 9.94 2.32 -27.88
CA CYS A 119 9.46 3.42 -27.04
C CYS A 119 10.36 4.65 -27.16
N THR A 120 9.77 5.84 -26.96
CA THR A 120 10.58 7.06 -26.79
C THR A 120 11.20 7.11 -25.39
N PRO A 121 12.37 7.75 -25.22
CA PRO A 121 12.96 7.95 -23.89
C PRO A 121 12.02 8.69 -22.93
N LEU A 122 11.26 9.68 -23.42
CA LEU A 122 10.29 10.44 -22.63
C LEU A 122 9.15 9.55 -22.12
N ALA A 123 8.59 8.69 -22.97
CA ALA A 123 7.60 7.70 -22.52
C ALA A 123 8.21 6.78 -21.46
N GLY A 124 9.52 6.51 -21.51
CA GLY A 124 10.18 5.63 -20.54
C GLY A 124 10.26 6.16 -19.13
N VAL A 125 10.64 7.42 -19.00
CA VAL A 125 10.66 8.07 -17.69
C VAL A 125 9.24 8.10 -17.10
N ASN A 126 8.26 8.55 -17.90
CA ASN A 126 6.87 8.67 -17.44
C ASN A 126 6.21 7.33 -17.09
N PHE A 127 6.54 6.26 -17.82
CA PHE A 127 6.03 4.92 -17.53
C PHE A 127 6.48 4.43 -16.14
N ILE A 128 7.74 4.66 -15.81
CA ILE A 128 8.30 4.29 -14.50
C ILE A 128 7.71 5.14 -13.38
N ASP A 129 7.49 6.42 -13.65
CA ASP A 129 6.86 7.32 -12.68
C ASP A 129 5.43 6.90 -12.37
N LEU A 130 4.65 6.42 -13.35
CA LEU A 130 3.29 5.90 -13.14
C LEU A 130 3.21 4.66 -12.24
N ILE A 131 4.24 3.81 -12.26
CA ILE A 131 4.27 2.56 -11.48
C ILE A 131 4.56 2.82 -10.00
N THR A 132 5.35 3.86 -9.72
CA THR A 132 5.89 4.09 -8.38
C THR A 132 4.82 4.39 -7.33
N PRO A 133 3.79 5.21 -7.60
CA PRO A 133 2.68 5.38 -6.66
C PRO A 133 1.98 4.07 -6.30
N CYS A 134 1.79 3.16 -7.26
CA CYS A 134 1.11 1.89 -7.02
C CYS A 134 1.84 1.01 -5.98
N THR A 135 3.17 0.96 -6.04
CA THR A 135 3.97 0.19 -5.07
C THR A 135 3.96 0.83 -3.68
N ARG A 136 4.03 2.16 -3.62
CA ARG A 136 3.93 2.88 -2.33
C ARG A 136 2.57 2.68 -1.68
N ILE A 137 1.49 2.71 -2.47
CA ILE A 137 0.15 2.39 -1.97
C ILE A 137 0.09 0.98 -1.39
N THR A 138 0.67 -0.02 -2.08
CA THR A 138 0.65 -1.40 -1.60
C THR A 138 1.48 -1.60 -0.34
N ASP A 139 2.59 -0.87 -0.18
CA ASP A 139 3.40 -0.87 1.05
C ASP A 139 2.59 -0.33 2.24
N HIS A 140 1.94 0.81 2.07
CA HIS A 140 1.10 1.40 3.12
C HIS A 140 -0.14 0.54 3.42
N ALA A 141 -0.73 -0.09 2.42
CA ALA A 141 -1.83 -1.04 2.61
C ALA A 141 -1.39 -2.27 3.42
N LEU A 142 -0.18 -2.78 3.21
CA LEU A 142 0.37 -3.88 4.00
C LEU A 142 0.66 -3.45 5.44
N ASN A 143 1.21 -2.25 5.65
CA ASN A 143 1.46 -1.72 6.99
C ASN A 143 0.19 -1.67 7.86
N LEU A 144 -0.97 -1.34 7.26
CA LEU A 144 -2.27 -1.36 7.96
C LEU A 144 -2.59 -2.77 8.49
N VAL A 145 -2.38 -3.79 7.66
CA VAL A 145 -2.61 -5.20 7.99
C VAL A 145 -1.67 -5.68 9.08
N GLU A 146 -0.37 -5.38 8.96
CA GLU A 146 0.65 -5.80 9.94
C GLU A 146 0.42 -5.16 11.31
N LYS A 147 0.03 -3.88 11.36
CA LYS A 147 -0.32 -3.19 12.61
C LYS A 147 -1.53 -3.82 13.28
N TYR A 148 -2.56 -4.12 12.49
CA TYR A 148 -3.75 -4.80 12.97
C TYR A 148 -3.42 -6.19 13.55
N LEU A 149 -2.60 -6.99 12.85
CA LEU A 149 -2.12 -8.28 13.36
C LEU A 149 -1.36 -8.13 14.67
N LYS A 150 -0.46 -7.15 14.78
CA LYS A 150 0.33 -6.88 15.99
C LYS A 150 -0.56 -6.59 17.21
N ILE A 151 -1.60 -5.76 17.04
CA ILE A 151 -2.57 -5.50 18.11
C ILE A 151 -3.25 -6.81 18.54
N LYS A 152 -3.76 -7.59 17.59
CA LYS A 152 -4.47 -8.84 17.90
C LYS A 152 -3.58 -9.86 18.60
N PHE A 153 -2.35 -10.07 18.13
CA PHE A 153 -1.43 -11.03 18.74
C PHE A 153 -0.96 -10.59 20.14
N ASN A 154 -0.69 -9.31 20.37
CA ASN A 154 -0.38 -8.81 21.71
C ASN A 154 -1.54 -9.01 22.70
N HIS A 155 -2.78 -9.03 22.22
CA HIS A 155 -3.94 -9.34 23.05
C HIS A 155 -4.10 -10.82 23.37
N THR A 156 -3.81 -11.74 22.45
CA THR A 156 -3.97 -13.18 22.69
C THR A 156 -3.00 -13.73 23.74
N PHE A 157 -1.83 -13.10 23.90
CA PHE A 157 -0.86 -13.49 24.95
C PHE A 157 -1.17 -12.90 26.33
N ASN A 158 -1.92 -11.80 26.41
CA ASN A 158 -2.31 -11.19 27.70
C ASN A 158 -3.54 -11.84 28.34
N THR A 159 -4.17 -12.84 27.71
CA THR A 159 -5.26 -13.64 28.28
C THR A 159 -4.82 -15.00 28.85
N PHE A 160 -3.53 -15.33 28.78
CA PHE A 160 -2.98 -16.48 29.48
C PHE A 160 -2.12 -16.01 30.65
N GLU A 161 -2.59 -16.28 31.87
CA GLU A 161 -1.73 -16.26 33.05
C GLU A 161 -0.45 -17.07 32.78
N PRO A 162 0.68 -16.69 33.38
CA PRO A 162 1.93 -17.41 33.22
C PRO A 162 1.72 -18.85 33.72
N PHE A 163 1.75 -19.82 32.82
CA PHE A 163 1.99 -21.19 33.22
C PHE A 163 3.42 -21.25 33.77
N CYS A 164 3.54 -21.09 35.08
CA CYS A 164 4.67 -21.62 35.83
C CYS A 164 4.73 -23.13 35.60
N PHE A 165 5.72 -23.58 34.83
CA PHE A 165 6.41 -24.85 35.04
C PHE A 165 7.89 -24.69 34.68
#